data_AF-A0A6V7TQA0-F1
#
_entry.id   AF-A0A6V7TQA0-F1
#
_cell.length_a   1.000
_cell.length_b   1.000
_cell.length_c   1.000
_cell.angle_alpha   90.00
_cell.angle_beta   90.00
_cell.angle_gamma   90.00
#
_symmetry.space_group_name_H-M   'P 1'
#
loop_
_entity.id
_entity.type
_entity.pdbx_description
1 polymer ?
#
loop_
_entity_poly.entity_id
_entity_poly.type
_entity_poly.pdbx_seq_one_letter_code
_entity_poly.pdbx_strand_id
1 'polypeptide(L)'
;MELKSQGLPKNAYEVALKAAKVRLNEIKQHVERKFADEQSFILQRELKELNKQQLLRFHNLETQLTNNELNIRARQLDTLHALLNKHHEIIKSLEFSHFNLLEQMKRRHLEAQHEAELSSQRDYNKRALEEKTKEHAMQSKQQPRELKAKEAIIRKQFRLAVKIQSRQFKAYQAHMLQLVPKEEHKELHIRLKEEQNRKIAALADQYELTIEKMVTEQTVKLDSQQEDDLRLLTEKLNKELSLLTDYQERQKASLYVQIERERVQLQDRLNLRLAVVQQKINDDKSFFDRTCEKRLSQLQKKQIAELELFSAANNTEGENASTTTARLSIERSMSSNINKENSSSSCNTSQPGTPKKSPSNEEKNKNFVGSSNVVVNLNGANGNIIINKEVSCSTSSNNKNASIPTEDNLNVELRRCTFTNL
;
A
#
# COMPACT_ATOMS: atom_id res chain seq x y z
N MET A 1 115.05 -15.55 -32.63
CA MET A 1 116.13 -15.90 -33.59
C MET A 1 117.26 -14.87 -33.60
N GLU A 2 117.09 -13.66 -33.05
CA GLU A 2 118.12 -12.58 -33.08
C GLU A 2 119.23 -12.69 -32.02
N LEU A 3 119.03 -13.44 -30.93
CA LEU A 3 120.05 -13.59 -29.87
C LEU A 3 121.25 -14.46 -30.28
N LYS A 4 121.12 -15.23 -31.37
CA LYS A 4 122.17 -16.15 -31.86
C LYS A 4 123.09 -15.50 -32.91
N SER A 5 122.69 -14.35 -33.48
CA SER A 5 123.45 -13.60 -34.49
C SER A 5 124.32 -12.49 -33.90
N GLN A 6 124.21 -12.22 -32.60
CA GLN A 6 125.15 -11.39 -31.85
C GLN A 6 126.18 -12.34 -31.22
N GLY A 7 127.43 -12.32 -31.71
CA GLY A 7 128.52 -13.21 -31.26
C GLY A 7 128.94 -12.99 -29.81
N LEU A 8 128.07 -13.37 -28.87
CA LEU A 8 128.24 -13.22 -27.43
C LEU A 8 128.90 -14.48 -26.83
N PRO A 9 129.79 -14.36 -25.83
CA PRO A 9 130.40 -15.51 -25.15
C PRO A 9 129.34 -16.42 -24.51
N LYS A 10 129.55 -17.74 -24.48
CA LYS A 10 128.55 -18.77 -24.08
C LYS A 10 127.77 -18.44 -22.79
N ASN A 11 128.45 -17.89 -21.79
CA ASN A 11 127.86 -17.48 -20.52
C ASN A 11 126.91 -16.27 -20.66
N ALA A 12 127.28 -15.27 -21.48
CA ALA A 12 126.43 -14.10 -21.76
C ALA A 12 125.20 -14.48 -22.61
N TYR A 13 125.34 -15.44 -23.54
CA TYR A 13 124.20 -15.99 -24.30
C TYR A 13 123.22 -16.74 -23.39
N GLU A 14 123.71 -17.56 -22.45
CA GLU A 14 122.87 -18.27 -21.47
C GLU A 14 122.15 -17.31 -20.52
N VAL A 15 122.80 -16.23 -20.07
CA VAL A 15 122.17 -15.16 -19.28
C VAL A 15 121.11 -14.41 -20.09
N ALA A 16 121.41 -14.04 -21.34
CA ALA A 16 120.45 -13.37 -22.23
C ALA A 16 119.25 -14.27 -22.56
N LEU A 17 119.46 -15.59 -22.72
CA LEU A 17 118.39 -16.56 -22.93
C LEU A 17 117.52 -16.77 -21.69
N LYS A 18 118.12 -16.83 -20.49
CA LYS A 18 117.39 -16.86 -19.21
C LYS A 18 116.57 -15.57 -19.03
N ALA A 19 117.14 -14.41 -19.31
CA ALA A 19 116.44 -13.13 -19.26
C ALA A 19 115.30 -13.05 -20.28
N ALA A 20 115.50 -13.53 -21.51
CA ALA A 20 114.45 -13.60 -22.53
C ALA A 20 113.32 -14.57 -22.15
N LYS A 21 113.64 -15.72 -21.53
CA LYS A 21 112.65 -16.66 -20.99
C LYS A 21 111.84 -16.06 -19.84
N VAL A 22 112.49 -15.35 -18.92
CA VAL A 22 111.82 -14.63 -17.82
C VAL A 22 110.88 -13.57 -18.39
N ARG A 23 111.34 -12.73 -19.33
CA ARG A 23 110.46 -11.74 -20.01
C ARG A 23 109.29 -12.37 -20.74
N LEU A 24 109.51 -13.47 -21.47
CA LEU A 24 108.43 -14.17 -22.16
C LEU A 24 107.41 -14.75 -21.17
N ASN A 25 107.88 -15.26 -20.03
CA ASN A 25 107.03 -15.78 -18.96
C ASN A 25 106.27 -14.65 -18.24
N GLU A 26 106.89 -13.50 -18.01
CA GLU A 26 106.24 -12.29 -17.48
C GLU A 26 105.15 -11.78 -18.44
N ILE A 27 105.45 -11.73 -19.74
CA ILE A 27 104.47 -11.36 -20.78
C ILE A 27 103.32 -12.38 -20.81
N LYS A 28 103.63 -13.69 -20.78
CA LYS A 28 102.63 -14.75 -20.72
C LYS A 28 101.73 -14.62 -19.50
N GLN A 29 102.32 -14.49 -18.30
CA GLN A 29 101.57 -14.31 -17.05
C GLN A 29 100.74 -13.03 -17.06
N HIS A 30 101.25 -11.95 -17.63
CA HIS A 30 100.52 -10.68 -17.75
C HIS A 30 99.33 -10.81 -18.71
N VAL A 31 99.49 -11.51 -19.85
CA VAL A 31 98.39 -11.79 -20.79
C VAL A 31 97.36 -12.74 -20.15
N GLU A 32 97.80 -13.78 -19.45
CA GLU A 32 96.91 -14.70 -18.72
C GLU A 32 96.13 -14.01 -17.60
N ARG A 33 96.77 -13.14 -16.82
CA ARG A 33 96.10 -12.31 -15.81
C ARG A 33 95.06 -11.39 -16.44
N LYS A 34 95.43 -10.67 -17.51
CA LYS A 34 94.49 -9.79 -18.23
C LYS A 34 93.28 -10.56 -18.77
N PHE A 35 93.49 -11.73 -19.35
CA PHE A 35 92.41 -12.58 -19.83
C PHE A 35 91.51 -13.08 -18.69
N ALA A 36 92.10 -13.50 -17.56
CA ALA A 36 91.35 -13.91 -16.38
C ALA A 36 90.54 -12.76 -15.76
N ASP A 37 91.12 -11.56 -15.71
CA ASP A 37 90.44 -10.34 -15.24
C ASP A 37 89.27 -9.97 -16.17
N GLU A 38 89.46 -10.06 -17.48
CA GLU A 38 88.42 -9.83 -18.49
C GLU A 38 87.29 -10.87 -18.40
N GLN A 39 87.63 -12.16 -18.24
CA GLN A 39 86.65 -13.23 -18.05
C GLN A 39 85.87 -13.06 -16.74
N SER A 40 86.55 -12.72 -15.64
CA SER A 40 85.92 -12.43 -14.35
C SER A 40 84.97 -11.24 -14.44
N PHE A 41 85.36 -10.18 -15.14
CA PHE A 41 84.53 -9.01 -15.38
C PHE A 41 83.27 -9.32 -16.19
N ILE A 42 83.39 -10.13 -17.25
CA ILE A 42 82.25 -10.58 -18.06
C ILE A 42 81.28 -11.41 -17.20
N LEU A 43 81.78 -12.40 -16.46
CA LEU A 43 80.95 -13.25 -15.61
C LEU A 43 80.25 -12.45 -14.50
N GLN A 44 80.96 -11.51 -13.86
CA GLN A 44 80.35 -10.62 -12.85
C GLN A 44 79.24 -9.75 -13.45
N ARG A 45 79.44 -9.21 -14.66
CA ARG A 45 78.41 -8.45 -15.37
C ARG A 45 77.19 -9.31 -15.68
N GLU A 46 77.40 -10.52 -16.21
CA GLU A 46 76.33 -11.46 -16.55
C GLU A 46 75.54 -11.89 -15.30
N LEU A 47 76.23 -12.18 -14.19
CA LEU A 47 75.58 -12.49 -12.91
C LEU A 47 74.72 -11.34 -12.40
N LYS A 48 75.22 -10.10 -12.47
CA LYS A 48 74.45 -8.90 -12.08
C LYS A 48 73.19 -8.75 -12.95
N GLU A 49 73.31 -8.96 -14.25
CA GLU A 49 72.17 -8.89 -15.18
C GLU A 49 71.15 -10.00 -14.93
N LEU A 50 71.59 -11.24 -14.71
CA LEU A 50 70.71 -12.36 -14.37
C LEU A 50 69.97 -12.12 -13.05
N ASN A 51 70.67 -11.65 -12.02
CA ASN A 51 70.07 -11.33 -10.72
C ASN A 51 69.03 -10.20 -10.84
N LYS A 52 69.30 -9.19 -11.68
CA LYS A 52 68.35 -8.11 -11.97
C LYS A 52 67.10 -8.65 -12.65
N GLN A 53 67.26 -9.50 -13.67
CA GLN A 53 66.15 -10.13 -14.38
C GLN A 53 65.31 -11.00 -13.46
N GLN A 54 65.95 -11.75 -12.56
CA GLN A 54 65.26 -12.55 -11.56
C GLN A 54 64.45 -11.68 -10.58
N LEU A 55 65.03 -10.58 -10.08
CA LEU A 55 64.32 -9.63 -9.22
C LEU A 55 63.09 -9.04 -9.91
N LEU A 56 63.22 -8.61 -11.16
CA LEU A 56 62.11 -8.07 -11.95
C LEU A 56 61.03 -9.13 -12.21
N ARG A 57 61.40 -10.39 -12.45
CA ARG A 57 60.43 -11.50 -12.55
C ARG A 57 59.67 -11.69 -11.24
N PHE A 58 60.34 -11.62 -10.10
CA PHE A 58 59.67 -11.68 -8.80
C PHE A 58 58.70 -10.51 -8.59
N HIS A 59 59.12 -9.28 -8.89
CA HIS A 59 58.24 -8.11 -8.83
C HIS A 59 57.00 -8.26 -9.71
N ASN A 60 57.18 -8.79 -10.93
CA ASN A 60 56.06 -9.04 -11.84
C ASN A 60 55.07 -10.05 -11.24
N LEU A 61 55.55 -11.18 -10.71
CA LEU A 61 54.70 -12.17 -10.06
C LEU A 61 53.98 -11.60 -8.82
N GLU A 62 54.66 -10.82 -7.99
CA GLU A 62 54.07 -10.18 -6.81
C GLU A 62 52.96 -9.19 -7.20
N THR A 63 53.17 -8.42 -8.27
CA THR A 63 52.17 -7.52 -8.85
C THR A 63 50.98 -8.29 -9.40
N GLN A 64 51.19 -9.40 -10.13
CA GLN A 64 50.10 -10.23 -10.62
C GLN A 64 49.27 -10.83 -9.48
N LEU A 65 49.92 -11.39 -8.45
CA LEU A 65 49.25 -11.96 -7.29
C LEU A 65 48.44 -10.91 -6.53
N THR A 66 49.01 -9.72 -6.33
CA THR A 66 48.32 -8.60 -5.66
C THR A 66 47.09 -8.15 -6.45
N ASN A 67 47.21 -8.00 -7.78
CA ASN A 67 46.06 -7.65 -8.62
C ASN A 67 44.99 -8.74 -8.61
N ASN A 68 45.36 -10.02 -8.64
CA ASN A 68 44.41 -11.13 -8.55
C ASN A 68 43.67 -11.13 -7.21
N GLU A 69 44.36 -10.90 -6.10
CA GLU A 69 43.75 -10.77 -4.77
C GLU A 69 42.73 -9.62 -4.73
N LEU A 70 43.10 -8.44 -5.23
CA LEU A 70 42.22 -7.27 -5.29
C LEU A 70 41.01 -7.52 -6.21
N ASN A 71 41.20 -8.18 -7.36
CA ASN A 71 40.12 -8.53 -8.27
C ASN A 71 39.11 -9.50 -7.64
N ILE A 72 39.57 -10.48 -6.86
CA ILE A 72 38.67 -11.39 -6.13
C ILE A 72 37.85 -10.61 -5.11
N ARG A 73 38.49 -9.72 -4.33
CA ARG A 73 37.78 -8.88 -3.36
C ARG A 73 36.77 -7.94 -4.02
N ALA A 74 37.09 -7.36 -5.18
CA ALA A 74 36.18 -6.52 -5.94
C ALA A 74 34.91 -7.30 -6.34
N ARG A 75 35.06 -8.53 -6.86
CA ARG A 75 33.91 -9.39 -7.21
C ARG A 75 33.07 -9.77 -5.99
N GLN A 76 33.71 -10.04 -4.85
CA GLN A 76 32.99 -10.32 -3.60
C GLN A 76 32.17 -9.10 -3.16
N LEU A 77 32.75 -7.91 -3.24
CA LEU A 77 32.09 -6.66 -2.91
C LEU A 77 30.88 -6.40 -3.83
N ASP A 78 31.03 -6.59 -5.14
CA ASP A 78 29.92 -6.48 -6.10
C ASP A 78 28.80 -7.48 -5.81
N THR A 79 29.15 -8.70 -5.40
CA THR A 79 28.18 -9.72 -5.01
C THR A 79 27.39 -9.31 -3.77
N LEU A 80 28.06 -8.72 -2.77
CA LEU A 80 27.41 -8.20 -1.57
C LEU A 80 26.48 -7.01 -1.88
N HIS A 81 26.90 -6.08 -2.73
CA HIS A 81 26.05 -4.98 -3.21
C HIS A 81 24.82 -5.49 -3.97
N ALA A 82 24.99 -6.48 -4.84
CA ALA A 82 23.88 -7.11 -5.55
C ALA A 82 22.89 -7.79 -4.60
N LEU A 83 23.39 -8.46 -3.56
CA LEU A 83 22.53 -9.07 -2.53
C LEU A 83 21.75 -8.01 -1.75
N LEU A 84 22.41 -6.92 -1.35
CA LEU A 84 21.78 -5.82 -0.61
C LEU A 84 20.64 -5.18 -1.42
N ASN A 85 20.85 -4.93 -2.71
CA ASN A 85 19.81 -4.41 -3.60
C ASN A 85 18.65 -5.41 -3.76
N LYS A 86 18.95 -6.71 -3.94
CA LYS A 86 17.91 -7.75 -4.00
C LYS A 86 17.09 -7.81 -2.71
N HIS A 87 17.73 -7.71 -1.55
CA HIS A 87 17.04 -7.68 -0.26
C HIS A 87 16.12 -6.45 -0.18
N HIS A 88 16.58 -5.28 -0.61
CA HIS A 88 15.75 -4.09 -0.65
C HIS A 88 14.51 -4.28 -1.54
N GLU A 89 14.66 -4.81 -2.75
CA GLU A 89 13.52 -5.05 -3.66
C GLU A 89 12.52 -6.07 -3.11
N ILE A 90 13.00 -7.16 -2.49
CA ILE A 90 12.13 -8.16 -1.85
C ILE A 90 11.33 -7.51 -0.73
N ILE A 91 11.97 -6.76 0.16
CA ILE A 91 11.28 -6.09 1.26
C ILE A 91 10.28 -5.07 0.74
N LYS A 92 10.66 -4.27 -0.26
CA LYS A 92 9.78 -3.29 -0.92
C LYS A 92 8.52 -3.95 -1.48
N SER A 93 8.68 -5.05 -2.23
CA SER A 93 7.54 -5.79 -2.80
C SER A 93 6.62 -6.38 -1.73
N LEU A 94 7.16 -6.90 -0.63
CA LEU A 94 6.39 -7.41 0.49
C LEU A 94 5.58 -6.29 1.17
N GLU A 95 6.23 -5.15 1.44
CA GLU A 95 5.59 -4.00 2.07
C GLU A 95 4.44 -3.44 1.19
N PHE A 96 4.64 -3.36 -0.13
CA PHE A 96 3.57 -3.00 -1.06
C PHE A 96 2.45 -4.03 -1.11
N SER A 97 2.77 -5.33 -1.10
CA SER A 97 1.77 -6.40 -1.06
C SER A 97 0.90 -6.30 0.19
N HIS A 98 1.51 -6.08 1.36
CA HIS A 98 0.80 -5.88 2.62
C HIS A 98 -0.07 -4.63 2.60
N PHE A 99 0.45 -3.52 2.08
CA PHE A 99 -0.31 -2.27 1.93
C PHE A 99 -1.55 -2.48 1.05
N ASN A 100 -1.39 -3.09 -0.13
CA ASN A 100 -2.49 -3.35 -1.06
C ASN A 100 -3.57 -4.25 -0.44
N LEU A 101 -3.16 -5.25 0.36
CA LEU A 101 -4.10 -6.11 1.08
C LEU A 101 -4.91 -5.31 2.11
N LEU A 102 -4.26 -4.46 2.90
CA LEU A 102 -4.92 -3.59 3.88
C LEU A 102 -5.86 -2.59 3.20
N GLU A 103 -5.43 -1.95 2.13
CA GLU A 103 -6.27 -1.08 1.31
C GLU A 103 -7.52 -1.82 0.81
N GLN A 104 -7.35 -3.02 0.26
CA GLN A 104 -8.45 -3.82 -0.25
C GLN A 104 -9.42 -4.24 0.86
N MET A 105 -8.91 -4.59 2.05
CA MET A 105 -9.74 -4.89 3.23
C MET A 105 -10.56 -3.66 3.66
N LYS A 106 -9.93 -2.49 3.79
CA LYS A 106 -10.59 -1.23 4.15
C LYS A 106 -11.72 -0.89 3.16
N ARG A 107 -11.44 -0.98 1.85
CA ARG A 107 -12.43 -0.72 0.79
C ARG A 107 -13.60 -1.71 0.87
N ARG A 108 -13.32 -3.01 0.95
CA ARG A 108 -14.36 -4.06 1.06
C ARG A 108 -15.23 -3.89 2.29
N HIS A 109 -14.65 -3.53 3.42
CA HIS A 109 -15.40 -3.29 4.64
C HIS A 109 -16.36 -2.10 4.49
N LEU A 110 -15.87 -0.98 3.93
CA LEU A 110 -16.71 0.20 3.68
C LEU A 110 -17.84 -0.10 2.68
N GLU A 111 -17.53 -0.82 1.60
CA GLU A 111 -18.53 -1.23 0.61
C GLU A 111 -19.62 -2.13 1.22
N ALA A 112 -19.23 -3.11 2.04
CA ALA A 112 -20.18 -3.97 2.74
C ALA A 112 -21.05 -3.20 3.74
N GLN A 113 -20.45 -2.25 4.46
CA GLN A 113 -21.18 -1.36 5.36
C GLN A 113 -22.21 -0.53 4.59
N HIS A 114 -21.79 0.14 3.50
CA HIS A 114 -22.67 0.97 2.69
C HIS A 114 -23.83 0.17 2.09
N GLU A 115 -23.57 -1.04 1.61
CA GLU A 115 -24.62 -1.93 1.07
C GLU A 115 -25.63 -2.32 2.15
N ALA A 116 -25.17 -2.66 3.36
CA ALA A 116 -26.04 -2.99 4.48
C ALA A 116 -26.93 -1.79 4.90
N GLU A 117 -26.34 -0.60 4.99
CA GLU A 117 -27.06 0.65 5.28
C GLU A 117 -28.13 0.95 4.21
N LEU A 118 -27.77 0.85 2.93
CA LEU A 118 -28.69 1.07 1.82
C LEU A 118 -29.81 0.03 1.77
N SER A 119 -29.50 -1.25 1.99
CA SER A 119 -30.50 -2.32 2.09
C SER A 119 -31.49 -2.03 3.22
N SER A 120 -30.97 -1.67 4.40
CA SER A 120 -31.80 -1.33 5.56
C SER A 120 -32.71 -0.12 5.29
N GLN A 121 -32.18 0.92 4.64
CA GLN A 121 -32.96 2.11 4.28
C GLN A 121 -34.05 1.79 3.26
N ARG A 122 -33.75 0.96 2.25
CA ARG A 122 -34.74 0.51 1.25
C ARG A 122 -35.87 -0.29 1.90
N ASP A 123 -35.53 -1.19 2.82
CA ASP A 123 -36.52 -1.99 3.55
C ASP A 123 -37.39 -1.14 4.48
N TYR A 124 -36.81 -0.11 5.10
CA TYR A 124 -37.56 0.87 5.88
C TYR A 124 -38.52 1.67 4.99
N ASN A 125 -38.04 2.21 3.86
CA ASN A 125 -38.85 2.97 2.91
C ASN A 125 -40.04 2.12 2.41
N LYS A 126 -39.78 0.86 2.05
CA LYS A 126 -40.81 -0.08 1.61
C LYS A 126 -41.88 -0.29 2.70
N ARG A 127 -41.46 -0.55 3.94
CA ARG A 127 -42.39 -0.74 5.08
C ARG A 127 -43.24 0.50 5.35
N ALA A 128 -42.64 1.69 5.32
CA ALA A 128 -43.36 2.94 5.53
C ALA A 128 -44.42 3.20 4.45
N LEU A 129 -44.11 2.92 3.18
CA LEU A 129 -45.07 3.03 2.06
C LEU A 129 -46.19 1.97 2.19
N GLU A 130 -45.85 0.74 2.54
CA GLU A 130 -46.84 -0.32 2.78
C GLU A 130 -47.78 0.01 3.95
N GLU A 131 -47.27 0.62 5.01
CA GLU A 131 -48.10 1.07 6.14
C GLU A 131 -49.08 2.17 5.71
N LYS A 132 -48.62 3.18 4.97
CA LYS A 132 -49.51 4.23 4.44
C LYS A 132 -50.55 3.73 3.45
N THR A 133 -50.17 2.84 2.54
CA THR A 133 -51.15 2.24 1.62
C THR A 133 -52.19 1.39 2.35
N LYS A 134 -51.82 0.70 3.44
CA LYS A 134 -52.78 0.00 4.32
C LYS A 134 -53.72 0.96 5.04
N GLU A 135 -53.21 2.08 5.56
CA GLU A 135 -54.03 3.14 6.17
C GLU A 135 -55.05 3.69 5.16
N HIS A 136 -54.62 4.00 3.94
CA HIS A 136 -55.50 4.52 2.88
C HIS A 136 -56.58 3.51 2.49
N ALA A 137 -56.21 2.24 2.30
CA ALA A 137 -57.16 1.18 2.01
C ALA A 137 -58.21 1.01 3.12
N MET A 138 -57.80 1.16 4.39
CA MET A 138 -58.72 1.12 5.54
C MET A 138 -59.69 2.30 5.55
N GLN A 139 -59.21 3.52 5.26
CA GLN A 139 -60.06 4.72 5.17
C GLN A 139 -61.07 4.60 4.03
N SER A 140 -60.63 4.18 2.83
CA SER A 140 -61.50 3.99 1.67
C SER A 140 -62.54 2.89 1.92
N LYS A 141 -62.20 1.86 2.71
CA LYS A 141 -63.17 0.83 3.15
C LYS A 141 -64.22 1.38 4.13
N GLN A 142 -63.84 2.32 4.99
CA GLN A 142 -64.75 2.95 5.97
C GLN A 142 -65.64 4.02 5.35
N GLN A 143 -65.18 4.71 4.31
CA GLN A 143 -65.84 5.84 3.68
C GLN A 143 -67.31 5.59 3.28
N PRO A 144 -67.70 4.48 2.59
CA PRO A 144 -69.09 4.27 2.22
C PRO A 144 -70.04 4.19 3.44
N ARG A 145 -69.54 3.72 4.59
CA ARG A 145 -70.33 3.64 5.83
C ARG A 145 -70.60 5.03 6.40
N GLU A 146 -69.60 5.90 6.39
CA GLU A 146 -69.73 7.28 6.86
C GLU A 146 -70.61 8.12 5.94
N LEU A 147 -70.47 7.95 4.62
CA LEU A 147 -71.30 8.62 3.62
C LEU A 147 -72.77 8.21 3.76
N LYS A 148 -73.06 6.91 3.92
CA LYS A 148 -74.42 6.42 4.18
C LYS A 148 -75.04 7.00 5.46
N ALA A 149 -74.23 7.18 6.51
CA ALA A 149 -74.71 7.81 7.75
C ALA A 149 -75.08 9.30 7.53
N LYS A 150 -74.25 10.06 6.81
CA LYS A 150 -74.53 11.47 6.43
C LYS A 150 -75.76 11.56 5.52
N GLU A 151 -75.86 10.68 4.53
CA GLU A 151 -76.99 10.57 3.62
C GLU A 151 -78.31 10.29 4.36
N ALA A 152 -78.31 9.36 5.32
CA ALA A 152 -79.50 9.04 6.11
C ALA A 152 -80.03 10.25 6.90
N ILE A 153 -79.14 11.13 7.36
CA ILE A 153 -79.50 12.39 8.03
C ILE A 153 -80.19 13.32 7.02
N ILE A 154 -79.62 13.52 5.82
CA ILE A 154 -80.20 14.38 4.78
C ILE A 154 -81.59 13.84 4.36
N ARG A 155 -81.73 12.53 4.16
CA ARG A 155 -83.02 11.88 3.87
C ARG A 155 -84.04 12.06 5.00
N LYS A 156 -83.59 12.10 6.27
CA LYS A 156 -84.48 12.41 7.40
C LYS A 156 -84.95 13.87 7.35
N GLN A 157 -84.08 14.81 7.00
CA GLN A 157 -84.46 16.22 6.82
C GLN A 157 -85.47 16.39 5.67
N PHE A 158 -85.24 15.72 4.53
CA PHE A 158 -86.19 15.69 3.42
C PHE A 158 -87.59 15.20 3.86
N ARG A 159 -87.67 14.07 4.57
CA ARG A 159 -88.95 13.54 5.09
C ARG A 159 -89.67 14.53 6.00
N LEU A 160 -88.92 15.26 6.84
CA LEU A 160 -89.49 16.31 7.70
C LEU A 160 -90.01 17.49 6.88
N ALA A 161 -89.24 17.95 5.88
CA ALA A 161 -89.64 19.02 4.98
C ALA A 161 -90.92 18.68 4.19
N VAL A 162 -91.02 17.47 3.62
CA VAL A 162 -92.23 16.98 2.94
C VAL A 162 -93.43 16.93 3.88
N LYS A 163 -93.23 16.48 5.13
CA LYS A 163 -94.30 16.43 6.15
C LYS A 163 -94.83 17.83 6.50
N ILE A 164 -93.94 18.83 6.59
CA ILE A 164 -94.31 20.22 6.84
C ILE A 164 -95.06 20.80 5.62
N GLN A 165 -94.51 20.65 4.41
CA GLN A 165 -95.18 21.12 3.19
C GLN A 165 -96.55 20.48 2.99
N SER A 166 -96.70 19.19 3.31
CA SER A 166 -97.99 18.49 3.22
C SER A 166 -99.03 19.06 4.18
N ARG A 167 -98.64 19.46 5.39
CA ARG A 167 -99.54 20.12 6.35
C ARG A 167 -99.93 21.52 5.88
N GLN A 168 -98.95 22.29 5.40
CA GLN A 168 -99.18 23.64 4.86
C GLN A 168 -100.10 23.60 3.63
N PHE A 169 -99.89 22.64 2.73
CA PHE A 169 -100.75 22.43 1.57
C PHE A 169 -102.19 22.10 1.95
N LYS A 170 -102.42 21.20 2.92
CA LYS A 170 -103.79 20.89 3.40
C LYS A 170 -104.50 22.13 3.95
N ALA A 171 -103.79 22.97 4.70
CA ALA A 171 -104.33 24.21 5.23
C ALA A 171 -104.66 25.22 4.10
N TYR A 172 -103.75 25.38 3.14
CA TYR A 172 -103.93 26.24 1.98
C TYR A 172 -105.09 25.77 1.08
N GLN A 173 -105.16 24.47 0.81
CA GLN A 173 -106.23 23.83 0.04
C GLN A 173 -107.60 24.06 0.69
N ALA A 174 -107.70 23.89 2.02
CA ALA A 174 -108.94 24.14 2.75
C ALA A 174 -109.40 25.60 2.63
N HIS A 175 -108.47 26.56 2.72
CA HIS A 175 -108.76 27.98 2.53
C HIS A 175 -109.20 28.31 1.10
N MET A 176 -108.52 27.78 0.07
CA MET A 176 -108.89 28.01 -1.34
C MET A 176 -110.29 27.47 -1.68
N LEU A 177 -110.69 26.33 -1.11
CA LEU A 177 -112.03 25.76 -1.30
C LEU A 177 -113.16 26.58 -0.64
N GLN A 178 -112.84 27.43 0.33
CA GLN A 178 -113.82 28.34 0.95
C GLN A 178 -114.10 29.58 0.09
N LEU A 179 -113.18 29.95 -0.79
CA LEU A 179 -113.25 31.18 -1.59
C LEU A 179 -113.83 30.96 -3.00
N VAL A 180 -113.78 29.74 -3.53
CA VAL A 180 -114.15 29.41 -4.91
C VAL A 180 -115.56 28.78 -4.97
N PRO A 181 -116.41 29.09 -5.97
CA PRO A 181 -117.71 28.45 -6.19
C PRO A 181 -117.62 26.93 -6.42
N LYS A 182 -118.69 26.20 -6.08
CA LYS A 182 -118.68 24.72 -6.04
C LYS A 182 -118.47 24.08 -7.42
N GLU A 183 -118.82 24.79 -8.49
CA GLU A 183 -118.71 24.33 -9.88
C GLU A 183 -117.25 24.14 -10.31
N GLU A 184 -116.32 24.93 -9.75
CA GLU A 184 -114.89 24.93 -10.10
C GLU A 184 -114.01 24.09 -9.16
N HIS A 185 -114.59 23.55 -8.07
CA HIS A 185 -113.84 22.83 -7.02
C HIS A 185 -113.05 21.64 -7.54
N LYS A 186 -113.59 20.89 -8.51
CA LYS A 186 -112.91 19.71 -9.09
C LYS A 186 -111.62 20.10 -9.82
N GLU A 187 -111.69 21.14 -10.65
CA GLU A 187 -110.54 21.58 -11.44
C GLU A 187 -109.48 22.21 -10.54
N LEU A 188 -109.89 23.00 -9.53
CA LEU A 188 -109.00 23.56 -8.52
C LEU A 188 -108.29 22.47 -7.71
N HIS A 189 -108.98 21.39 -7.34
CA HIS A 189 -108.39 20.27 -6.60
C HIS A 189 -107.28 19.57 -7.41
N ILE A 190 -107.51 19.37 -8.71
CA ILE A 190 -106.52 18.78 -9.63
C ILE A 190 -105.31 19.71 -9.74
N ARG A 191 -105.51 20.99 -10.05
CA ARG A 191 -104.43 21.98 -10.19
C ARG A 191 -103.58 22.09 -8.92
N LEU A 192 -104.22 22.21 -7.75
CA LEU A 192 -103.52 22.31 -6.46
C LEU A 192 -102.70 21.05 -6.16
N LYS A 193 -103.24 19.86 -6.45
CA LYS A 193 -102.53 18.59 -6.24
C LYS A 193 -101.36 18.42 -7.20
N GLU A 194 -101.51 18.81 -8.46
CA GLU A 194 -100.41 18.85 -9.43
C GLU A 194 -99.31 19.84 -9.01
N GLU A 195 -99.68 21.00 -8.48
CA GLU A 195 -98.72 21.97 -7.95
C GLU A 195 -97.99 21.45 -6.71
N GLN A 196 -98.72 20.80 -5.78
CA GLN A 196 -98.13 20.12 -4.62
C GLN A 196 -97.13 19.05 -5.06
N ASN A 197 -97.52 18.19 -6.01
CA ASN A 197 -96.66 17.14 -6.54
C ASN A 197 -95.41 17.72 -7.20
N ARG A 198 -95.54 18.80 -7.99
CA ARG A 198 -94.39 19.53 -8.57
C ARG A 198 -93.47 20.09 -7.50
N LYS A 199 -94.00 20.71 -6.44
CA LYS A 199 -93.19 21.27 -5.33
C LYS A 199 -92.48 20.17 -4.54
N ILE A 200 -93.13 19.04 -4.27
CA ILE A 200 -92.51 17.89 -3.60
C ILE A 200 -91.43 17.26 -4.48
N ALA A 201 -91.67 17.14 -5.81
CA ALA A 201 -90.68 16.65 -6.76
C ALA A 201 -89.44 17.57 -6.80
N ALA A 202 -89.63 18.89 -6.94
CA ALA A 202 -88.53 19.85 -6.91
C ALA A 202 -87.75 19.81 -5.59
N LEU A 203 -88.43 19.63 -4.46
CA LEU A 203 -87.78 19.43 -3.16
C LEU A 203 -86.97 18.12 -3.15
N ALA A 204 -87.51 17.03 -3.71
CA ALA A 204 -86.80 15.76 -3.80
C ALA A 204 -85.51 15.91 -4.63
N ASP A 205 -85.59 16.52 -5.80
CA ASP A 205 -84.44 16.79 -6.68
C ASP A 205 -83.37 17.62 -5.96
N GLN A 206 -83.77 18.64 -5.20
CA GLN A 206 -82.84 19.47 -4.43
C GLN A 206 -82.09 18.67 -3.35
N TYR A 207 -82.79 17.79 -2.62
CA TYR A 207 -82.18 16.98 -1.57
C TYR A 207 -81.32 15.85 -2.16
N GLU A 208 -81.72 15.25 -3.28
CA GLU A 208 -80.87 14.28 -4.02
C GLU A 208 -79.60 14.96 -4.53
N LEU A 209 -79.69 16.14 -5.15
CA LEU A 209 -78.52 16.92 -5.56
C LEU A 209 -77.59 17.25 -4.38
N THR A 210 -78.16 17.54 -3.22
CA THR A 210 -77.39 17.81 -1.99
C THR A 210 -76.66 16.55 -1.50
N ILE A 211 -77.28 15.37 -1.61
CA ILE A 211 -76.65 14.08 -1.28
C ILE A 211 -75.51 13.79 -2.27
N GLU A 212 -75.77 13.90 -3.58
CA GLU A 212 -74.78 13.66 -4.64
C GLU A 212 -73.56 14.57 -4.48
N LYS A 213 -73.78 15.88 -4.30
CA LYS A 213 -72.71 16.85 -4.08
C LYS A 213 -71.89 16.51 -2.84
N MET A 214 -72.55 16.14 -1.73
CA MET A 214 -71.85 15.76 -0.51
C MET A 214 -71.01 14.48 -0.71
N VAL A 215 -71.55 13.46 -1.36
CA VAL A 215 -70.85 12.20 -1.65
C VAL A 215 -69.64 12.44 -2.55
N THR A 216 -69.83 13.15 -3.67
CA THR A 216 -68.76 13.45 -4.63
C THR A 216 -67.66 14.29 -4.01
N GLU A 217 -67.99 15.39 -3.30
CA GLU A 217 -66.99 16.21 -2.63
C GLU A 217 -66.19 15.44 -1.58
N GLN A 218 -66.85 14.61 -0.77
CA GLN A 218 -66.16 13.81 0.26
C GLN A 218 -65.29 12.70 -0.36
N THR A 219 -65.69 12.18 -1.52
CA THR A 219 -64.89 11.20 -2.27
C THR A 219 -63.61 11.85 -2.80
N VAL A 220 -63.76 12.94 -3.55
CA VAL A 220 -62.62 13.69 -4.12
C VAL A 220 -61.68 14.22 -3.02
N LYS A 221 -62.21 14.68 -1.88
CA LYS A 221 -61.39 15.14 -0.75
C LYS A 221 -60.55 14.02 -0.17
N LEU A 222 -61.12 12.82 0.00
CA LEU A 222 -60.36 11.68 0.52
C LEU A 222 -59.25 11.27 -0.46
N ASP A 223 -59.58 11.16 -1.74
CA ASP A 223 -58.63 10.76 -2.78
C ASP A 223 -57.47 11.77 -2.88
N SER A 224 -57.79 13.07 -2.94
CA SER A 224 -56.78 14.15 -2.97
C SER A 224 -55.88 14.13 -1.74
N GLN A 225 -56.44 13.90 -0.55
CA GLN A 225 -55.65 13.82 0.68
C GLN A 225 -54.71 12.61 0.66
N GLN A 226 -55.19 11.45 0.19
CA GLN A 226 -54.38 10.24 0.08
C GLN A 226 -53.24 10.38 -0.94
N GLU A 227 -53.49 11.08 -2.06
CA GLU A 227 -52.45 11.40 -3.04
C GLU A 227 -51.37 12.31 -2.44
N ASP A 228 -51.76 13.37 -1.74
CA ASP A 228 -50.84 14.30 -1.08
C ASP A 228 -50.03 13.61 0.02
N ASP A 229 -50.66 12.79 0.86
CA ASP A 229 -50.00 12.05 1.95
C ASP A 229 -48.93 11.07 1.41
N LEU A 230 -49.25 10.32 0.34
CA LEU A 230 -48.30 9.42 -0.32
C LEU A 230 -47.15 10.18 -0.99
N ARG A 231 -47.46 11.30 -1.65
CA ARG A 231 -46.46 12.15 -2.29
C ARG A 231 -45.48 12.71 -1.27
N LEU A 232 -45.99 13.30 -0.18
CA LEU A 232 -45.15 13.87 0.88
C LEU A 232 -44.30 12.81 1.56
N LEU A 233 -44.85 11.62 1.83
CA LEU A 233 -44.06 10.52 2.39
C LEU A 233 -42.95 10.09 1.41
N THR A 234 -43.27 9.92 0.13
CA THR A 234 -42.29 9.51 -0.89
C THR A 234 -41.17 10.54 -1.02
N GLU A 235 -41.50 11.83 -1.07
CA GLU A 235 -40.51 12.92 -1.09
C GLU A 235 -39.61 12.89 0.15
N LYS A 236 -40.18 12.66 1.35
CA LYS A 236 -39.41 12.55 2.60
C LYS A 236 -38.44 11.35 2.57
N LEU A 237 -38.92 10.17 2.21
CA LEU A 237 -38.10 8.95 2.15
C LEU A 237 -36.98 9.06 1.10
N ASN A 238 -37.24 9.74 -0.02
CA ASN A 238 -36.23 10.03 -1.04
C ASN A 238 -35.16 11.00 -0.53
N LYS A 239 -35.55 12.04 0.22
CA LYS A 239 -34.60 12.96 0.86
C LYS A 239 -33.70 12.23 1.86
N GLU A 240 -34.28 11.36 2.70
CA GLU A 240 -33.51 10.53 3.65
C GLU A 240 -32.50 9.62 2.92
N LEU A 241 -32.92 8.96 1.83
CA LEU A 241 -32.03 8.13 1.02
C LEU A 241 -30.92 8.94 0.33
N SER A 242 -31.23 10.15 -0.16
CA SER A 242 -30.24 11.05 -0.75
C SER A 242 -29.20 11.47 0.28
N LEU A 243 -29.62 11.86 1.48
CA LEU A 243 -28.70 12.25 2.56
C LEU A 243 -27.79 11.09 2.98
N LEU A 244 -28.32 9.86 3.03
CA LEU A 244 -27.52 8.67 3.29
C LEU A 244 -26.48 8.46 2.18
N THR A 245 -26.88 8.60 0.92
CA THR A 245 -25.98 8.45 -0.24
C THR A 245 -24.86 9.49 -0.20
N ASP A 246 -25.18 10.77 0.04
CA ASP A 246 -24.20 11.85 0.17
C ASP A 246 -23.21 11.58 1.32
N TYR A 247 -23.69 11.05 2.44
CA TYR A 247 -22.85 10.70 3.58
C TYR A 247 -21.89 9.56 3.24
N GLN A 248 -22.37 8.51 2.56
CA GLN A 248 -21.54 7.40 2.08
C GLN A 248 -20.49 7.86 1.08
N GLU A 249 -20.83 8.79 0.17
CA GLU A 249 -19.87 9.38 -0.77
C GLU A 249 -18.76 10.15 -0.05
N ARG A 250 -19.10 10.95 0.97
CA ARG A 250 -18.11 11.65 1.79
C ARG A 250 -17.19 10.69 2.56
N GLN A 251 -17.75 9.63 3.14
CA GLN A 251 -16.94 8.59 3.79
C GLN A 251 -15.97 7.92 2.82
N LYS A 252 -16.45 7.54 1.63
CA LYS A 252 -15.63 6.94 0.56
C LYS A 252 -14.51 7.88 0.12
N ALA A 253 -14.81 9.15 -0.10
CA ALA A 253 -13.81 10.16 -0.44
C ALA A 253 -12.75 10.33 0.66
N SER A 254 -13.19 10.39 1.93
CA SER A 254 -12.29 10.48 3.09
C SER A 254 -11.35 9.28 3.17
N LEU A 255 -11.88 8.06 3.01
CA LEU A 255 -11.10 6.83 3.00
C LEU A 255 -10.05 6.83 1.87
N TYR A 256 -10.42 7.27 0.67
CA TYR A 256 -9.46 7.36 -0.44
C TYR A 256 -8.34 8.37 -0.17
N VAL A 257 -8.66 9.53 0.40
CA VAL A 257 -7.65 10.52 0.80
C VAL A 257 -6.71 9.92 1.86
N GLN A 258 -7.24 9.16 2.82
CA GLN A 258 -6.42 8.49 3.82
C GLN A 258 -5.50 7.43 3.19
N ILE A 259 -6.03 6.54 2.36
CA ILE A 259 -5.25 5.49 1.67
C ILE A 259 -4.15 6.13 0.81
N GLU A 260 -4.45 7.21 0.11
CA GLU A 260 -3.47 7.93 -0.71
C GLU A 260 -2.32 8.49 0.14
N ARG A 261 -2.64 9.10 1.29
CA ARG A 261 -1.62 9.58 2.24
C ARG A 261 -0.76 8.43 2.76
N GLU A 262 -1.37 7.32 3.16
CA GLU A 262 -0.64 6.13 3.62
C GLU A 262 0.27 5.54 2.51
N ARG A 263 -0.18 5.57 1.25
CA ARG A 263 0.62 5.14 0.09
C ARG A 263 1.84 6.02 -0.12
N VAL A 264 1.68 7.34 -0.07
CA VAL A 264 2.79 8.29 -0.22
C VAL A 264 3.79 8.13 0.92
N GLN A 265 3.32 8.02 2.16
CA GLN A 265 4.20 7.78 3.32
C GLN A 265 5.00 6.48 3.20
N LEU A 266 4.37 5.40 2.70
CA LEU A 266 5.07 4.15 2.42
C LEU A 266 6.15 4.35 1.36
N GLN A 267 5.82 5.03 0.26
CA GLN A 267 6.76 5.33 -0.81
C GLN A 267 7.95 6.15 -0.31
N ASP A 268 7.71 7.18 0.51
CA ASP A 268 8.76 8.02 1.07
C ASP A 268 9.70 7.22 1.99
N ARG A 269 9.13 6.34 2.82
CA ARG A 269 9.91 5.44 3.69
C ARG A 269 10.79 4.50 2.85
N LEU A 270 10.26 3.96 1.76
CA LEU A 270 10.97 3.08 0.85
C LEU A 270 12.09 3.82 0.11
N ASN A 271 11.81 5.03 -0.37
CA ASN A 271 12.79 5.90 -1.03
C ASN A 271 13.94 6.26 -0.09
N LEU A 272 13.64 6.62 1.17
CA LEU A 272 14.65 6.90 2.18
C LEU A 272 15.53 5.68 2.43
N ARG A 273 14.92 4.48 2.57
CA ARG A 273 15.68 3.23 2.75
C ARG A 273 16.56 2.92 1.53
N LEU A 274 16.06 3.16 0.31
CA LEU A 274 16.85 3.00 -0.91
C LEU A 274 18.05 3.94 -0.93
N ALA A 275 17.86 5.21 -0.56
CA ALA A 275 18.94 6.19 -0.47
C ALA A 275 20.02 5.76 0.52
N VAL A 276 19.64 5.24 1.69
CA VAL A 276 20.59 4.70 2.68
C VAL A 276 21.35 3.49 2.14
N VAL A 277 20.66 2.58 1.44
CA VAL A 277 21.30 1.41 0.79
C VAL A 277 22.30 1.85 -0.27
N GLN A 278 21.92 2.80 -1.13
CA GLN A 278 22.78 3.35 -2.17
C GLN A 278 23.99 4.09 -1.59
N GLN A 279 23.79 4.88 -0.53
CA GLN A 279 24.86 5.55 0.17
C GLN A 279 25.89 4.55 0.70
N LYS A 280 25.43 3.49 1.37
CA LYS A 280 26.30 2.43 1.87
C LYS A 280 27.12 1.77 0.75
N ILE A 281 26.47 1.45 -0.37
CA ILE A 281 27.16 0.87 -1.55
C ILE A 281 28.26 1.82 -2.06
N ASN A 282 27.99 3.12 -2.11
CA ASN A 282 28.96 4.12 -2.57
C ASN A 282 30.12 4.28 -1.57
N ASP A 283 29.82 4.29 -0.27
CA ASP A 283 30.83 4.37 0.78
C ASP A 283 31.75 3.14 0.74
N ASP A 284 31.17 1.94 0.65
CA ASP A 284 31.89 0.67 0.55
C ASP A 284 32.80 0.63 -0.69
N LYS A 285 32.32 1.11 -1.86
CA LYS A 285 33.14 1.27 -3.08
C LYS A 285 34.30 2.22 -2.86
N SER A 286 34.03 3.42 -2.35
CA SER A 286 35.07 4.43 -2.13
C SER A 286 36.14 3.98 -1.13
N PHE A 287 35.72 3.24 -0.08
CA PHE A 287 36.61 2.65 0.90
C PHE A 287 37.48 1.55 0.27
N PHE A 288 36.89 0.71 -0.57
CA PHE A 288 37.60 -0.33 -1.30
C PHE A 288 38.63 0.26 -2.26
N ASP A 289 38.27 1.28 -3.04
CA ASP A 289 39.17 1.95 -3.98
C ASP A 289 40.40 2.54 -3.27
N ARG A 290 40.19 3.26 -2.16
CA ARG A 290 41.28 3.77 -1.31
C ARG A 290 42.18 2.66 -0.77
N THR A 291 41.61 1.50 -0.46
CA THR A 291 42.36 0.34 0.05
C THR A 291 43.20 -0.29 -1.06
N CYS A 292 42.65 -0.42 -2.26
CA CYS A 292 43.35 -0.86 -3.46
C CYS A 292 44.53 0.07 -3.80
N GLU A 293 44.30 1.38 -3.85
CA GLU A 293 45.33 2.38 -4.11
C GLU A 293 46.48 2.30 -3.10
N LYS A 294 46.16 2.24 -1.81
CA LYS A 294 47.16 2.09 -0.75
C LYS A 294 47.98 0.81 -0.91
N ARG A 295 47.33 -0.32 -1.19
CA ARG A 295 47.98 -1.62 -1.37
C ARG A 295 48.93 -1.61 -2.56
N LEU A 296 48.48 -1.09 -3.71
CA LEU A 296 49.28 -0.98 -4.93
C LEU A 296 50.45 0.00 -4.74
N SER A 297 50.22 1.15 -4.10
CA SER A 297 51.28 2.13 -3.81
C SER A 297 52.34 1.56 -2.87
N GLN A 298 51.95 0.82 -1.83
CA GLN A 298 52.89 0.14 -0.93
C GLN A 298 53.75 -0.88 -1.67
N LEU A 299 53.13 -1.68 -2.56
CA LEU A 299 53.86 -2.64 -3.38
C LEU A 299 54.88 -1.95 -4.30
N GLN A 300 54.47 -0.89 -5.00
CA GLN A 300 55.35 -0.11 -5.86
C GLN A 300 56.53 0.50 -5.09
N LYS A 301 56.27 1.11 -3.92
CA LYS A 301 57.32 1.67 -3.06
C LYS A 301 58.33 0.61 -2.62
N LYS A 302 57.84 -0.58 -2.24
CA LYS A 302 58.69 -1.71 -1.88
C LYS A 302 59.56 -2.16 -3.06
N GLN A 303 58.99 -2.28 -4.25
CA GLN A 303 59.71 -2.68 -5.47
C GLN A 303 60.78 -1.65 -5.86
N ILE A 304 60.46 -0.35 -5.78
CA ILE A 304 61.42 0.74 -6.02
C ILE A 304 62.58 0.67 -5.01
N ALA A 305 62.29 0.56 -3.71
CA ALA A 305 63.32 0.47 -2.69
C ALA A 305 64.22 -0.77 -2.87
N GLU A 306 63.65 -1.91 -3.28
CA GLU A 306 64.44 -3.12 -3.60
C GLU A 306 65.35 -2.92 -4.82
N LEU A 307 64.90 -2.20 -5.85
CA LEU A 307 65.72 -1.85 -7.01
C LEU A 307 66.84 -0.87 -6.65
N GLU A 308 66.55 0.15 -5.83
CA GLU A 308 67.54 1.10 -5.32
C GLU A 308 68.63 0.38 -4.52
N LEU A 309 68.24 -0.49 -3.58
CA LEU A 309 69.16 -1.33 -2.82
C LEU A 309 69.99 -2.26 -3.73
N PHE A 310 69.36 -2.88 -4.72
CA PHE A 310 70.04 -3.72 -5.70
C PHE A 310 71.07 -2.91 -6.51
N SER A 311 70.72 -1.70 -6.96
CA SER A 311 71.65 -0.82 -7.68
C SER A 311 72.82 -0.36 -6.81
N ALA A 312 72.55 0.00 -5.55
CA ALA A 312 73.56 0.46 -4.61
C ALA A 312 74.58 -0.66 -4.31
N ALA A 313 74.11 -1.87 -4.03
CA ALA A 313 74.96 -3.03 -3.81
C ALA A 313 75.82 -3.38 -5.03
N ASN A 314 75.27 -3.26 -6.24
CA ASN A 314 76.02 -3.55 -7.46
C ASN A 314 77.09 -2.50 -7.81
N ASN A 315 76.92 -1.26 -7.34
CA ASN A 315 77.86 -0.15 -7.52
C ASN A 315 79.02 -0.20 -6.50
N THR A 316 78.78 -0.71 -5.28
CA THR A 316 79.80 -0.80 -4.22
C THR A 316 80.71 -2.02 -4.35
N GLU A 317 80.31 -3.06 -5.07
CA GLU A 317 81.15 -4.25 -5.34
C GLU A 317 82.29 -4.03 -6.36
N GLY A 318 82.56 -2.78 -6.74
CA GLY A 318 83.68 -2.42 -7.61
C GLY A 318 85.08 -2.52 -6.98
N GLU A 319 85.20 -2.73 -5.66
CA GLU A 319 86.51 -2.71 -4.98
C GLU A 319 86.92 -3.99 -4.24
N ASN A 320 86.06 -5.01 -4.09
CA ASN A 320 86.43 -6.25 -3.36
C ASN A 320 85.87 -7.52 -4.03
N ALA A 321 86.52 -7.99 -5.10
CA ALA A 321 86.12 -9.18 -5.87
C ALA A 321 86.47 -10.54 -5.20
N SER A 322 86.43 -10.64 -3.88
CA SER A 322 86.52 -11.93 -3.19
C SER A 322 85.84 -11.81 -1.85
N THR A 323 84.63 -12.40 -1.73
CA THR A 323 83.97 -12.96 -0.51
C THR A 323 82.44 -12.73 -0.45
N THR A 324 81.79 -12.00 -1.36
CA THR A 324 80.33 -11.72 -1.24
C THR A 324 79.38 -12.58 -2.09
N THR A 325 79.83 -13.67 -2.72
CA THR A 325 78.91 -14.55 -3.47
C THR A 325 77.99 -15.40 -2.56
N ALA A 326 78.21 -15.43 -1.25
CA ALA A 326 77.44 -16.26 -0.31
C ALA A 326 76.24 -15.55 0.37
N ARG A 327 76.03 -14.25 0.19
CA ARG A 327 74.96 -13.50 0.91
C ARG A 327 73.66 -13.28 0.15
N LEU A 328 73.53 -13.80 -1.07
CA LEU A 328 72.26 -13.81 -1.82
C LEU A 328 71.44 -15.10 -1.59
N SER A 329 71.73 -15.84 -0.50
CA SER A 329 70.70 -16.70 0.10
C SER A 329 69.66 -15.78 0.75
N ILE A 330 68.67 -15.41 -0.05
CA ILE A 330 67.45 -14.75 0.37
C ILE A 330 66.71 -15.73 1.28
N GLU A 331 67.05 -15.75 2.57
CA GLU A 331 66.08 -16.15 3.60
C GLU A 331 65.08 -15.01 3.74
N ARG A 332 64.14 -14.93 2.80
CA ARG A 332 62.89 -14.22 3.04
C ARG A 332 61.96 -15.19 3.73
N SER A 333 62.15 -15.31 5.04
CA SER A 333 61.16 -15.91 5.94
C SER A 333 59.78 -15.32 5.62
N MET A 334 58.87 -16.19 5.19
CA MET A 334 57.45 -15.88 5.04
C MET A 334 56.90 -15.53 6.42
N SER A 335 56.98 -14.25 6.80
CA SER A 335 56.24 -13.73 7.95
C SER A 335 54.77 -13.65 7.56
N SER A 336 54.04 -14.75 7.80
CA SER A 336 52.58 -14.77 7.83
C SER A 336 52.10 -13.83 8.94
N ASN A 337 51.77 -12.60 8.58
CA ASN A 337 51.08 -11.67 9.46
C ASN A 337 49.61 -12.08 9.53
N ILE A 338 49.31 -13.02 10.43
CA ILE A 338 47.94 -13.33 10.86
C ILE A 338 47.55 -12.20 11.81
N ASN A 339 46.95 -11.14 11.27
CA ASN A 339 46.17 -10.23 12.10
C ASN A 339 44.92 -10.98 12.57
N LYS A 340 44.97 -11.47 13.82
CA LYS A 340 43.79 -11.74 14.63
C LYS A 340 43.14 -10.39 14.95
N GLU A 341 42.24 -9.94 14.10
CA GLU A 341 41.20 -9.02 14.53
C GLU A 341 39.99 -9.83 15.00
N ASN A 342 39.61 -9.57 16.25
CA ASN A 342 38.40 -10.05 16.88
C ASN A 342 37.19 -9.76 15.98
N SER A 343 36.63 -10.81 15.39
CA SER A 343 35.25 -10.82 14.92
C SER A 343 34.46 -11.72 15.85
N SER A 344 33.91 -11.14 16.91
CA SER A 344 32.81 -11.74 17.64
C SER A 344 31.56 -11.66 16.75
N SER A 345 31.32 -12.71 15.96
CA SER A 345 30.00 -12.95 15.37
C SER A 345 29.67 -14.44 15.52
N SER A 346 28.97 -14.71 16.62
CA SER A 346 28.17 -15.91 16.80
C SER A 346 27.18 -16.03 15.64
N CYS A 347 27.35 -17.04 14.79
CA CYS A 347 26.29 -17.56 13.94
C CYS A 347 26.24 -19.08 14.05
N ASN A 348 25.19 -19.55 14.73
CA ASN A 348 24.79 -20.94 14.81
C ASN A 348 24.57 -21.48 13.39
N THR A 349 25.29 -22.54 13.05
CA THR A 349 25.06 -23.34 11.85
C THR A 349 24.09 -24.46 12.20
N SER A 350 22.82 -24.25 11.87
CA SER A 350 21.87 -25.35 11.71
C SER A 350 22.15 -26.06 10.38
N GLN A 351 22.17 -27.39 10.44
CA GLN A 351 22.46 -28.37 9.40
C GLN A 351 21.82 -28.08 8.02
N PRO A 352 22.46 -28.52 6.92
CA PRO A 352 21.77 -28.88 5.69
C PRO A 352 21.50 -30.39 5.66
N GLY A 353 20.22 -30.75 5.64
CA GLY A 353 19.74 -32.07 5.28
C GLY A 353 20.04 -32.39 3.81
N THR A 354 20.35 -33.66 3.58
CA THR A 354 20.57 -34.33 2.29
C THR A 354 19.44 -34.14 1.28
N PRO A 355 19.73 -34.23 -0.04
CA PRO A 355 18.76 -34.74 -0.98
C PRO A 355 19.27 -36.03 -1.65
N LYS A 356 18.53 -37.13 -1.47
CA LYS A 356 18.62 -38.34 -2.28
C LYS A 356 17.42 -38.41 -3.24
N LYS A 357 17.74 -38.54 -4.53
CA LYS A 357 17.08 -39.30 -5.61
C LYS A 357 15.55 -39.49 -5.60
N SER A 358 14.92 -39.00 -6.66
CA SER A 358 13.79 -39.65 -7.36
C SER A 358 14.27 -40.86 -8.18
N PRO A 359 13.39 -41.84 -8.55
CA PRO A 359 12.56 -41.70 -9.77
C PRO A 359 11.16 -42.36 -9.73
N SER A 360 10.29 -41.96 -10.70
CA SER A 360 9.22 -42.70 -11.44
C SER A 360 8.09 -43.39 -10.63
N ASN A 361 6.81 -43.49 -11.03
CA ASN A 361 6.10 -43.25 -12.28
C ASN A 361 4.56 -43.25 -12.01
N GLU A 362 3.82 -42.56 -12.89
CA GLU A 362 2.51 -42.91 -13.47
C GLU A 362 1.25 -43.27 -12.65
N GLU A 363 0.19 -42.54 -13.05
CA GLU A 363 -1.17 -42.99 -13.38
C GLU A 363 -2.36 -42.85 -12.37
N LYS A 364 -3.31 -42.02 -12.86
CA LYS A 364 -4.77 -42.23 -12.92
C LYS A 364 -5.65 -42.01 -11.68
N ASN A 365 -6.42 -40.90 -11.79
CA ASN A 365 -7.89 -40.88 -11.91
C ASN A 365 -8.75 -41.39 -10.72
N LYS A 366 -9.47 -40.47 -10.05
CA LYS A 366 -10.96 -40.40 -10.00
C LYS A 366 -11.50 -39.56 -8.84
N ASN A 367 -12.58 -38.84 -9.15
CA ASN A 367 -13.57 -38.24 -8.27
C ASN A 367 -14.08 -39.19 -7.17
N PHE A 368 -14.30 -38.69 -5.95
CA PHE A 368 -15.55 -38.96 -5.22
C PHE A 368 -15.82 -37.98 -4.08
N VAL A 369 -17.11 -37.75 -3.85
CA VAL A 369 -17.79 -36.89 -2.89
C VAL A 369 -18.07 -37.66 -1.59
N GLY A 370 -18.08 -36.99 -0.44
CA GLY A 370 -18.66 -37.52 0.81
C GLY A 370 -17.97 -36.92 2.04
N SER A 371 -18.54 -35.91 2.69
CA SER A 371 -19.52 -36.05 3.78
C SER A 371 -19.14 -37.10 4.82
N SER A 372 -18.63 -36.64 5.96
CA SER A 372 -19.03 -37.18 7.27
C SER A 372 -18.74 -36.19 8.40
N ASN A 373 -19.78 -36.00 9.19
CA ASN A 373 -19.84 -35.29 10.45
C ASN A 373 -18.84 -35.86 11.46
N VAL A 374 -18.17 -34.97 12.19
CA VAL A 374 -17.66 -35.29 13.53
C VAL A 374 -18.14 -34.22 14.48
N VAL A 375 -19.10 -34.63 15.31
CA VAL A 375 -19.53 -33.97 16.53
C VAL A 375 -18.47 -34.24 17.59
N VAL A 376 -17.86 -33.18 18.14
CA VAL A 376 -17.36 -33.19 19.51
C VAL A 376 -17.71 -31.85 20.14
N ASN A 377 -18.62 -31.90 21.09
CA ASN A 377 -18.99 -30.83 22.00
C ASN A 377 -18.23 -31.05 23.32
N LEU A 378 -17.69 -29.98 23.92
CA LEU A 378 -17.99 -29.51 25.28
C LEU A 378 -16.90 -28.58 25.84
N ASN A 379 -17.35 -27.36 26.14
CA ASN A 379 -17.08 -26.52 27.33
C ASN A 379 -15.63 -26.06 27.63
N GLY A 380 -15.37 -24.82 28.00
CA GLY A 380 -16.22 -23.67 28.29
C GLY A 380 -15.37 -22.54 28.87
N ALA A 381 -15.82 -21.28 28.75
CA ALA A 381 -15.38 -20.19 29.60
C ALA A 381 -16.42 -19.05 29.56
N ASN A 382 -16.88 -18.71 30.75
CA ASN A 382 -17.95 -17.76 31.06
C ASN A 382 -17.59 -16.32 30.70
N GLY A 383 -18.59 -15.57 30.22
CA GLY A 383 -18.56 -14.12 30.10
C GLY A 383 -19.98 -13.58 29.96
N ASN A 384 -20.70 -13.49 31.08
CA ASN A 384 -22.03 -12.87 31.17
C ASN A 384 -21.96 -11.39 30.78
N ILE A 385 -22.57 -11.01 29.66
CA ILE A 385 -22.94 -9.62 29.39
C ILE A 385 -24.41 -9.47 29.78
N ILE A 386 -24.64 -8.83 30.92
CA ILE A 386 -25.95 -8.40 31.40
C ILE A 386 -26.42 -7.26 30.50
N ILE A 387 -27.50 -7.52 29.75
CA ILE A 387 -28.23 -6.52 29.00
C ILE A 387 -29.22 -5.87 29.96
N ASN A 388 -28.93 -4.65 30.44
CA ASN A 388 -29.94 -3.81 31.09
C ASN A 388 -30.69 -3.02 30.03
N LYS A 389 -31.94 -3.42 29.82
CA LYS A 389 -32.99 -2.69 29.12
C LYS A 389 -33.83 -1.96 30.18
N GLU A 390 -34.38 -0.80 29.79
CA GLU A 390 -35.32 0.07 30.52
C GLU A 390 -34.71 1.25 31.29
N VAL A 391 -34.86 2.45 30.70
CA VAL A 391 -35.53 3.59 31.36
C VAL A 391 -36.35 4.33 30.30
N SER A 392 -37.66 4.12 30.33
CA SER A 392 -38.66 5.07 29.86
C SER A 392 -38.96 6.06 30.98
N CYS A 393 -38.88 7.37 30.73
CA CYS A 393 -39.73 8.31 31.47
C CYS A 393 -40.06 9.53 30.62
N SER A 394 -41.36 9.73 30.51
CA SER A 394 -42.11 10.78 29.85
C SER A 394 -42.09 12.06 30.69
N THR A 395 -42.04 13.23 30.05
CA THR A 395 -42.71 14.43 30.58
C THR A 395 -43.32 15.26 29.46
N SER A 396 -44.57 15.60 29.69
CA SER A 396 -45.52 16.26 28.81
C SER A 396 -45.35 17.79 28.81
N SER A 397 -45.55 18.37 27.63
CA SER A 397 -46.09 19.68 27.24
C SER A 397 -46.40 20.74 28.31
N ASN A 398 -45.92 21.99 28.09
CA ASN A 398 -46.78 23.18 28.05
C ASN A 398 -46.12 24.42 27.38
N ASN A 399 -46.61 24.69 26.18
CA ASN A 399 -46.85 25.94 25.44
C ASN A 399 -46.59 27.34 26.08
N LYS A 400 -45.80 28.22 25.41
CA LYS A 400 -46.25 29.48 24.73
C LYS A 400 -45.11 30.48 24.43
N ASN A 401 -45.02 30.87 23.15
CA ASN A 401 -44.63 32.15 22.53
C ASN A 401 -43.57 33.06 23.20
N ALA A 402 -42.45 33.32 22.49
CA ALA A 402 -42.05 34.66 22.05
C ALA A 402 -40.73 34.65 21.23
N SER A 403 -40.82 35.22 20.02
CA SER A 403 -39.86 36.17 19.41
C SER A 403 -38.46 35.71 18.94
N ILE A 404 -38.27 35.87 17.63
CA ILE A 404 -37.04 35.88 16.84
C ILE A 404 -36.07 36.99 17.33
N PRO A 405 -34.74 36.75 17.30
CA PRO A 405 -33.86 37.69 16.61
C PRO A 405 -32.77 37.02 15.74
N THR A 406 -32.23 37.90 14.90
CA THR A 406 -31.36 37.76 13.73
C THR A 406 -29.89 37.39 14.00
N GLU A 407 -29.20 37.12 12.88
CA GLU A 407 -27.79 36.76 12.66
C GLU A 407 -26.72 37.56 13.43
N ASP A 408 -25.55 36.92 13.50
CA ASP A 408 -24.20 37.41 13.81
C ASP A 408 -23.87 37.72 15.28
N ASN A 409 -23.25 36.74 15.97
CA ASN A 409 -21.82 36.83 16.31
C ASN A 409 -21.27 35.68 17.18
N LEU A 410 -19.99 35.40 16.93
CA LEU A 410 -18.97 34.88 17.86
C LEU A 410 -18.89 33.36 18.11
N ASN A 411 -18.21 32.76 17.14
CA ASN A 411 -17.42 31.55 17.22
C ASN A 411 -16.21 31.72 18.16
N VAL A 412 -16.32 31.39 19.45
CA VAL A 412 -15.18 31.08 20.35
C VAL A 412 -15.68 30.22 21.52
N GLU A 413 -15.41 28.90 21.50
CA GLU A 413 -14.87 28.11 22.64
C GLU A 413 -15.05 26.61 22.40
N LEU A 414 -13.96 25.93 22.02
CA LEU A 414 -13.59 24.66 22.66
C LEU A 414 -12.08 24.44 22.48
N ARG A 415 -11.31 24.97 23.43
CA ARG A 415 -9.90 24.64 23.61
C ARG A 415 -9.79 23.27 24.27
N ARG A 416 -8.76 22.54 23.83
CA ARG A 416 -7.96 21.54 24.56
C ARG A 416 -8.67 20.23 24.98
N CYS A 417 -8.37 19.17 24.25
CA CYS A 417 -7.98 17.91 24.86
C CYS A 417 -6.55 17.58 24.44
N THR A 418 -5.64 17.76 25.39
CA THR A 418 -4.30 17.21 25.41
C THR A 418 -4.38 15.69 25.54
N PHE A 419 -3.81 14.94 24.61
CA PHE A 419 -3.46 13.54 24.82
C PHE A 419 -1.94 13.44 24.99
N THR A 420 -1.52 13.42 26.25
CA THR A 420 -0.31 12.73 26.67
C THR A 420 -0.64 11.23 26.71
N ASN A 421 0.11 10.41 25.98
CA ASN A 421 0.74 9.17 26.47
C ASN A 421 1.26 8.30 25.32
N LEU A 422 2.55 7.93 25.48
CA LEU A 422 3.35 6.85 24.85
C LEU A 422 3.77 6.99 23.39
#